data_AF-A0A842RH09-F1
#
_entry.id   AF-A0A842RH09-F1
#
_cell.length_a   1.000
_cell.length_b   1.000
_cell.length_c   1.000
_cell.angle_alpha   90.00
_cell.angle_beta   90.00
_cell.angle_gamma   90.00
#
_symmetry.space_group_name_H-M   'P 1'
#
loop_
_entity.id
_entity.type
_entity.pdbx_description
1 polymer ?
#
loop_
_entity_poly.entity_id
_entity_poly.type
_entity_poly.pdbx_seq_one_letter_code
_entity_poly.pdbx_strand_id
1 'polypeptide(L)'
;MVEYRCPTCGKPVLPNFRFCKSCGARLPKDLFRKKEQQNNRSSSIHSSTMNADEKEISSQEIEPIDPAIVHALAVKGRLKIIDQEMEEILEEIENLEERVKVGLVPKEDAKKRVNELNKRFVELKISKKKISKGSASIPIFDLLDRKETAKERLDKLEDLRKEKSISQKTYEKMNREYKEAIANSEEQITQEIVKMEYWKDQLIKELQEKRDTLETLFVRKSTGELTEEEYNSEKEDLTEEIKNWEAAIEELKKLLRKIK
;
A
#
# COMPACT_ATOMS: atom_id res chain seq x y z
N MET A 1 -24.34 -27.56 -9.94
CA MET A 1 -23.76 -26.68 -8.90
C MET A 1 -22.41 -27.25 -8.52
N VAL A 2 -21.32 -26.46 -8.59
CA VAL A 2 -19.99 -26.93 -8.17
C VAL A 2 -19.97 -26.88 -6.64
N GLU A 3 -19.87 -28.03 -5.98
CA GLU A 3 -19.83 -28.13 -4.53
C GLU A 3 -18.36 -28.05 -4.07
N TYR A 4 -17.97 -26.97 -3.40
CA TYR A 4 -16.62 -26.80 -2.88
C TYR A 4 -16.49 -27.51 -1.53
N ARG A 5 -15.36 -28.19 -1.29
CA ARG A 5 -15.09 -28.93 -0.04
C ARG A 5 -13.84 -28.42 0.65
N CYS A 6 -13.86 -28.42 1.97
CA CYS A 6 -12.69 -28.01 2.77
C CYS A 6 -11.54 -29.03 2.57
N PRO A 7 -10.32 -28.58 2.24
CA PRO A 7 -9.18 -29.48 2.03
C PRO A 7 -8.73 -30.17 3.33
N THR A 8 -9.08 -29.62 4.48
CA THR A 8 -8.67 -30.17 5.79
C THR A 8 -9.65 -31.20 6.35
N CYS A 9 -10.96 -31.02 6.15
CA CYS A 9 -11.96 -31.90 6.77
C CYS A 9 -13.03 -32.46 5.80
N GLY A 10 -12.94 -32.17 4.50
CA GLY A 10 -13.80 -32.73 3.46
C GLY A 10 -15.27 -32.27 3.46
N LYS A 11 -15.68 -31.43 4.42
CA LYS A 11 -17.06 -30.91 4.53
C LYS A 11 -17.33 -29.80 3.50
N PRO A 12 -18.58 -29.66 3.04
CA PRO A 12 -18.94 -28.64 2.07
C PRO A 12 -18.69 -27.24 2.62
N VAL A 13 -18.20 -26.36 1.75
CA VAL A 13 -17.90 -24.96 2.06
C VAL A 13 -18.59 -24.05 1.06
N LEU A 14 -19.17 -22.97 1.59
CA LEU A 14 -19.84 -21.96 0.80
C LEU A 14 -18.80 -21.04 0.13
N PRO A 15 -19.10 -20.51 -1.08
CA PRO A 15 -18.28 -19.48 -1.70
C PRO A 15 -18.09 -18.27 -0.78
N ASN A 16 -16.90 -17.65 -0.82
CA ASN A 16 -16.50 -16.46 -0.05
C ASN A 16 -16.19 -16.66 1.45
N PHE A 17 -16.21 -17.89 1.97
CA PHE A 17 -15.77 -18.14 3.34
C PHE A 17 -14.23 -18.15 3.43
N ARG A 18 -13.68 -17.40 4.40
CA ARG A 18 -12.23 -17.39 4.69
C ARG A 18 -11.79 -18.58 5.55
N PHE A 19 -12.72 -19.15 6.32
CA PHE A 19 -12.48 -20.28 7.23
C PHE A 19 -13.62 -21.30 7.11
N CYS A 20 -13.30 -22.58 7.28
CA CYS A 20 -14.29 -23.65 7.30
C CYS A 20 -15.12 -23.58 8.60
N LYS A 21 -16.45 -23.47 8.48
CA LYS A 21 -17.36 -23.47 9.64
C LYS A 21 -17.33 -24.74 10.48
N SER A 22 -16.78 -25.84 9.96
CA SER A 22 -16.80 -27.13 10.64
C SER A 22 -15.53 -27.46 11.40
N CYS A 23 -14.36 -26.99 10.96
CA CYS A 23 -13.07 -27.32 11.58
C CYS A 23 -12.19 -26.09 11.87
N GLY A 24 -12.61 -24.89 11.48
CA GLY A 24 -11.86 -23.64 11.69
C GLY A 24 -10.68 -23.44 10.73
N ALA A 25 -10.34 -24.42 9.89
CA ALA A 25 -9.21 -24.31 8.96
C ALA A 25 -9.42 -23.19 7.93
N ARG A 26 -8.35 -22.44 7.65
CA ARG A 26 -8.34 -21.35 6.67
C ARG A 26 -8.47 -21.91 5.25
N LEU A 27 -9.39 -21.37 4.46
CA LEU A 27 -9.63 -21.81 3.09
C LEU A 27 -8.72 -21.04 2.12
N PRO A 28 -7.98 -21.73 1.22
CA PRO A 28 -7.20 -21.09 0.15
C PRO A 28 -8.05 -20.14 -0.69
N LYS A 29 -7.53 -18.94 -0.99
CA LYS A 29 -8.24 -17.92 -1.78
C LYS A 29 -8.59 -18.39 -3.19
N ASP A 30 -7.82 -19.34 -3.72
CA ASP A 30 -7.97 -19.85 -5.09
C ASP A 30 -9.01 -20.97 -5.22
N LEU A 31 -9.61 -21.45 -4.11
CA LEU A 31 -10.65 -22.49 -4.13
C LEU A 31 -11.86 -22.12 -5.00
N PHE A 32 -12.10 -20.83 -5.25
CA PHE A 32 -13.32 -20.35 -5.92
C PHE A 32 -13.06 -19.65 -7.27
N ARG A 33 -11.83 -19.71 -7.81
CA ARG A 33 -11.49 -19.03 -9.07
C ARG A 33 -11.98 -19.84 -10.27
N LYS A 34 -13.13 -19.47 -10.84
CA LYS A 34 -13.62 -20.03 -12.11
C LYS A 34 -12.62 -19.75 -13.24
N LYS A 35 -12.42 -20.74 -14.11
CA LYS A 35 -11.58 -20.68 -15.32
C LYS A 35 -12.16 -19.70 -16.35
N GLU A 36 -11.48 -18.59 -16.58
CA GLU A 36 -11.61 -17.72 -17.77
C GLU A 36 -10.25 -17.55 -18.46
N GLN A 37 -9.57 -18.67 -18.72
CA GLN A 37 -8.39 -18.67 -19.57
C GLN A 37 -8.41 -19.91 -20.46
N GLN A 38 -9.08 -19.80 -21.61
CA GLN A 38 -8.86 -20.62 -22.79
C GLN A 38 -9.57 -19.98 -23.99
N ASN A 39 -8.93 -19.00 -24.62
CA ASN A 39 -8.87 -18.83 -26.08
C ASN A 39 -8.16 -17.51 -26.43
N ASN A 40 -6.92 -17.62 -26.93
CA ASN A 40 -6.58 -17.15 -28.29
C ASN A 40 -5.09 -17.34 -28.52
N ARG A 41 -4.77 -18.46 -29.16
CA ARG A 41 -3.58 -18.60 -29.99
C ARG A 41 -3.94 -18.17 -31.42
N SER A 42 -3.09 -17.31 -31.98
CA SER A 42 -2.73 -17.21 -33.41
C SER A 42 -3.74 -16.63 -34.40
N SER A 43 -3.42 -15.46 -34.99
CA SER A 43 -3.31 -15.29 -36.46
C SER A 43 -2.91 -13.86 -36.88
N SER A 44 -1.77 -13.77 -37.57
CA SER A 44 -1.46 -13.01 -38.80
C SER A 44 -2.20 -11.70 -39.14
N ILE A 45 -1.41 -10.62 -39.26
CA ILE A 45 -1.32 -9.65 -40.37
C ILE A 45 -2.61 -9.36 -41.16
N HIS A 46 -3.17 -8.17 -40.97
CA HIS A 46 -3.41 -7.21 -42.06
C HIS A 46 -3.67 -5.79 -41.55
N SER A 47 -3.08 -4.84 -42.27
CA SER A 47 -3.21 -3.39 -42.20
C SER A 47 -4.63 -2.90 -42.51
N SER A 48 -5.06 -1.80 -41.86
CA SER A 48 -5.44 -0.52 -42.51
C SER A 48 -6.07 0.46 -41.51
N THR A 49 -5.33 1.55 -41.25
CA THR A 49 -5.72 2.97 -41.34
C THR A 49 -7.11 3.44 -40.89
N MET A 50 -7.15 4.33 -39.88
CA MET A 50 -7.60 5.74 -39.94
C MET A 50 -8.12 6.24 -38.57
N ASN A 51 -7.38 7.19 -38.00
CA ASN A 51 -7.75 8.40 -37.24
C ASN A 51 -9.00 8.42 -36.34
N ALA A 52 -8.79 8.73 -35.05
CA ALA A 52 -9.42 9.86 -34.37
C ALA A 52 -8.76 10.12 -33.01
N ASP A 53 -8.21 11.33 -32.84
CA ASP A 53 -8.01 12.03 -31.56
C ASP A 53 -7.34 11.28 -30.40
N GLU A 54 -6.07 10.92 -30.57
CA GLU A 54 -5.17 10.85 -29.43
C GLU A 54 -4.60 12.24 -29.20
N LYS A 55 -5.12 12.93 -28.17
CA LYS A 55 -4.42 14.05 -27.54
C LYS A 55 -2.99 13.62 -27.29
N GLU A 56 -2.05 14.31 -27.94
CA GLU A 56 -0.62 14.25 -27.64
C GLU A 56 -0.44 14.43 -26.13
N ILE A 57 -0.24 13.31 -25.44
CA ILE A 57 0.36 13.31 -24.13
C ILE A 57 1.80 13.72 -24.40
N SER A 58 2.09 14.99 -24.13
CA SER A 58 3.44 15.55 -24.16
C SER A 58 4.42 14.55 -23.58
N SER A 59 5.38 14.13 -24.40
CA SER A 59 6.50 13.26 -24.05
C SER A 59 7.42 13.95 -23.05
N GLN A 60 6.90 14.28 -21.87
CA GLN A 60 7.71 14.66 -20.73
C GLN A 60 8.45 13.39 -20.32
N GLU A 61 9.77 13.40 -20.45
CA GLU A 61 10.64 12.37 -19.91
C GLU A 61 10.34 12.23 -18.42
N ILE A 62 9.67 11.13 -18.04
CA ILE A 62 9.35 10.88 -16.64
C ILE A 62 10.66 10.49 -15.96
N GLU A 63 11.14 11.35 -15.07
CA GLU A 63 12.35 11.08 -14.30
C GLU A 63 12.21 9.79 -13.46
N PRO A 64 13.28 9.00 -13.35
CA PRO A 64 13.29 7.82 -12.49
C PRO A 64 13.01 8.20 -11.03
N ILE A 65 12.44 7.27 -10.27
CA ILE A 65 12.10 7.53 -8.87
C ILE A 65 13.35 7.89 -8.05
N ASP A 66 13.28 9.00 -7.31
CA ASP A 66 14.34 9.37 -6.37
C ASP A 66 14.42 8.32 -5.23
N PRO A 67 15.61 7.77 -4.93
CA PRO A 67 15.82 6.86 -3.80
C PRO A 67 15.27 7.39 -2.46
N ALA A 68 15.25 8.70 -2.24
CA ALA A 68 14.65 9.32 -1.06
C ALA A 68 13.13 9.14 -1.01
N ILE A 69 12.46 9.16 -2.16
CA ILE A 69 11.02 8.89 -2.29
C ILE A 69 10.74 7.40 -2.07
N VAL A 70 11.58 6.50 -2.60
CA VAL A 70 11.49 5.06 -2.34
C VAL A 70 11.60 4.79 -0.84
N HIS A 71 12.60 5.39 -0.18
CA HIS A 71 12.79 5.28 1.26
C HIS A 71 11.60 5.86 2.04
N ALA A 72 11.06 7.02 1.64
CA ALA A 72 9.89 7.62 2.28
C ALA A 72 8.63 6.74 2.16
N LEU A 73 8.39 6.14 0.98
CA LEU A 73 7.30 5.18 0.75
C LEU A 73 7.49 3.91 1.57
N ALA A 74 8.71 3.37 1.63
CA ALA A 74 9.06 2.20 2.44
C ALA A 74 8.87 2.47 3.94
N VAL A 75 9.32 3.63 4.43
CA VAL A 75 9.09 4.09 5.80
C VAL A 75 7.59 4.15 6.09
N LYS A 76 6.80 4.76 5.22
CA LYS A 76 5.35 4.87 5.41
C LYS A 76 4.67 3.51 5.43
N GLY A 77 5.06 2.59 4.53
CA GLY A 77 4.59 1.21 4.53
C GLY A 77 4.96 0.45 5.82
N ARG A 78 6.22 0.55 6.27
CA ARG A 78 6.71 -0.05 7.52
C ARG A 78 5.98 0.49 8.75
N LEU A 79 5.78 1.81 8.84
CA LEU A 79 5.03 2.44 9.94
C LEU A 79 3.61 1.88 10.04
N LYS A 80 2.97 1.62 8.90
CA LYS A 80 1.64 1.03 8.86
C LYS A 80 1.63 -0.43 9.33
N ILE A 81 2.63 -1.22 8.97
CA ILE A 81 2.78 -2.60 9.47
C ILE A 81 2.95 -2.57 10.99
N ILE A 82 3.83 -1.70 11.49
CA ILE A 82 4.04 -1.52 12.94
C ILE A 82 2.72 -1.12 13.63
N ASP A 83 1.96 -0.20 13.04
CA ASP A 83 0.67 0.24 13.58
C ASP A 83 -0.33 -0.91 13.63
N GLN A 84 -0.40 -1.73 12.58
CA GLN A 84 -1.25 -2.92 12.57
C GLN A 84 -0.82 -3.95 13.61
N GLU A 85 0.48 -4.23 13.76
CA GLU A 85 0.97 -5.14 14.79
C GLU A 85 0.69 -4.62 16.21
N MET A 86 0.77 -3.31 16.41
CA MET A 86 0.41 -2.67 17.67
C MET A 86 -1.08 -2.81 17.98
N GLU A 87 -1.96 -2.66 16.98
CA GLU A 87 -3.40 -2.90 17.10
C GLU A 87 -3.69 -4.37 17.44
N GLU A 88 -3.08 -5.32 16.73
CA GLU A 88 -3.24 -6.76 16.98
C GLU A 88 -2.81 -7.16 18.41
N ILE A 89 -1.74 -6.56 18.94
CA ILE A 89 -1.32 -6.77 20.34
C ILE A 89 -2.38 -6.26 21.32
N LEU A 90 -2.95 -5.08 21.08
CA LEU A 90 -3.99 -4.52 21.95
C LEU A 90 -5.25 -5.39 21.94
N GLU A 91 -5.66 -5.87 20.76
CA GLU A 91 -6.76 -6.84 20.62
C GLU A 91 -6.46 -8.16 21.36
N GLU A 92 -5.22 -8.67 21.31
CA GLU A 92 -4.85 -9.89 22.05
C GLU A 92 -4.94 -9.68 23.56
N ILE A 93 -4.50 -8.51 24.06
CA ILE A 93 -4.63 -8.14 25.48
C ILE A 93 -6.10 -8.08 25.90
N GLU A 94 -6.95 -7.39 25.13
CA GLU A 94 -8.38 -7.27 25.41
C GLU A 94 -9.06 -8.65 25.44
N ASN A 95 -8.79 -9.50 24.45
CA ASN A 95 -9.29 -10.87 24.40
C ASN A 95 -8.83 -11.71 25.61
N LEU A 96 -7.58 -11.55 26.06
CA LEU A 96 -7.07 -12.23 27.25
C LEU A 96 -7.79 -11.76 28.52
N GLU A 97 -8.04 -10.46 28.65
CA GLU A 97 -8.79 -9.90 29.77
C GLU A 97 -10.22 -10.45 29.81
N GLU A 98 -10.91 -10.53 28.67
CA GLU A 98 -12.24 -11.15 28.57
C GLU A 98 -12.22 -12.62 29.00
N ARG A 99 -11.25 -13.40 28.51
CA ARG A 99 -11.09 -14.81 28.87
C ARG A 99 -10.84 -15.01 30.36
N VAL A 100 -10.11 -14.10 30.99
CA VAL A 100 -9.93 -14.09 32.46
C VAL A 100 -11.24 -13.76 33.17
N LYS A 101 -12.01 -12.77 32.69
CA LYS A 101 -13.31 -12.39 33.26
C LYS A 101 -14.29 -13.56 33.25
N VAL A 102 -14.33 -14.34 32.18
CA VAL A 102 -15.20 -15.53 32.07
C VAL A 102 -14.58 -16.81 32.69
N GLY A 103 -13.40 -16.71 33.29
CA GLY A 103 -12.75 -17.83 34.00
C GLY A 103 -12.13 -18.90 33.09
N LEU A 104 -11.97 -18.64 31.79
CA LEU A 104 -11.35 -19.56 30.83
C LEU A 104 -9.82 -19.59 30.94
N VAL A 105 -9.21 -18.59 31.57
CA VAL A 105 -7.75 -18.47 31.74
C VAL A 105 -7.43 -18.03 33.16
N PRO A 106 -6.48 -18.69 33.86
CA PRO A 106 -5.99 -18.24 35.16
C PRO A 106 -5.37 -16.84 35.07
N LYS A 107 -5.65 -15.99 36.08
CA LYS A 107 -5.14 -14.61 36.15
C LYS A 107 -3.61 -14.53 36.03
N GLU A 108 -2.88 -15.46 36.63
CA GLU A 108 -1.42 -15.45 36.63
C GLU A 108 -0.81 -15.76 35.25
N ASP A 109 -1.42 -16.66 34.49
CA ASP A 109 -0.96 -16.97 33.13
C ASP A 109 -1.27 -15.82 32.18
N ALA A 110 -2.45 -15.21 32.32
CA ALA A 110 -2.81 -14.01 31.57
C ALA A 110 -1.85 -12.85 31.86
N LYS A 111 -1.48 -12.61 33.13
CA LYS A 111 -0.50 -11.57 33.50
C LYS A 111 0.84 -11.76 32.82
N LYS A 112 1.38 -12.99 32.80
CA LYS A 112 2.65 -13.29 32.10
C LYS A 112 2.55 -12.95 30.63
N ARG A 113 1.46 -13.37 29.98
CA ARG A 113 1.25 -13.10 28.55
C ARG A 113 1.09 -11.62 28.26
N VAL A 114 0.32 -10.89 29.06
CA VAL A 114 0.16 -9.43 28.96
C VAL A 114 1.51 -8.72 29.12
N ASN A 115 2.38 -9.17 30.02
CA ASN A 115 3.71 -8.60 30.17
C ASN A 115 4.58 -8.81 28.92
N GLU A 116 4.55 -10.00 28.30
CA GLU A 116 5.26 -10.26 27.03
C GLU A 116 4.74 -9.37 25.90
N LEU A 117 3.41 -9.26 25.78
CA LEU A 117 2.75 -8.43 24.77
C LEU A 117 3.09 -6.96 24.95
N ASN A 118 3.06 -6.45 26.19
CA ASN A 118 3.46 -5.08 26.50
C ASN A 118 4.93 -4.81 26.17
N LYS A 119 5.83 -5.77 26.44
CA LYS A 119 7.24 -5.64 26.07
C LYS A 119 7.38 -5.48 24.55
N ARG A 120 6.72 -6.34 23.78
CA ARG A 120 6.73 -6.29 22.31
C ARG A 120 6.13 -4.98 21.78
N PHE A 121 5.04 -4.50 22.38
CA PHE A 121 4.42 -3.21 22.04
C PHE A 121 5.39 -2.04 22.25
N VAL A 122 6.15 -2.04 23.35
CA VAL A 122 7.17 -1.01 23.63
C VAL A 122 8.31 -1.08 22.61
N GLU A 123 8.78 -2.27 22.25
CA GLU A 123 9.81 -2.47 21.21
C GLU A 123 9.35 -1.92 19.85
N LEU A 124 8.10 -2.23 19.45
CA LEU A 124 7.48 -1.68 18.24
C LEU A 124 7.39 -0.15 18.29
N LYS A 125 7.02 0.43 19.43
CA LYS A 125 6.95 1.89 19.60
C LYS A 125 8.32 2.56 19.46
N ILE A 126 9.39 1.92 19.94
CA ILE A 126 10.76 2.41 19.76
C ILE A 126 11.17 2.32 18.30
N SER A 127 10.89 1.19 17.64
CA SER A 127 11.15 0.99 16.21
C SER A 127 10.43 2.04 15.35
N LYS A 128 9.14 2.28 15.62
CA LYS A 128 8.31 3.31 14.98
C LYS A 128 8.98 4.69 15.02
N LYS A 129 9.45 5.11 16.21
CA LYS A 129 10.10 6.41 16.40
C LYS A 129 11.45 6.52 15.69
N LYS A 130 12.18 5.42 15.54
CA LYS A 130 13.46 5.41 14.80
C LYS A 130 13.22 5.57 13.31
N ILE A 131 12.24 4.84 12.77
CA ILE A 131 11.93 4.80 11.33
C ILE A 131 11.21 6.08 10.88
N SER A 132 10.43 6.74 11.75
CA SER A 132 9.71 7.98 11.38
C SER A 132 10.58 9.23 11.29
N LYS A 133 11.84 9.20 11.76
CA LYS A 133 12.73 10.37 11.72
C LYS A 133 13.43 10.44 10.36
N GLY A 134 13.15 11.50 9.58
CA GLY A 134 13.90 11.82 8.37
C GLY A 134 13.32 11.32 7.05
N SER A 135 12.04 10.92 6.99
CA SER A 135 11.39 10.62 5.71
C SER A 135 11.10 11.90 4.92
N ALA A 136 11.45 11.92 3.64
CA ALA A 136 11.10 13.01 2.72
C ALA A 136 9.57 13.19 2.60
N SER A 137 9.11 14.42 2.31
CA SER A 137 7.72 14.67 1.94
C SER A 137 7.44 14.08 0.56
N ILE A 138 6.27 13.46 0.38
CA ILE A 138 5.84 12.97 -0.92
C ILE A 138 5.01 14.09 -1.58
N PRO A 139 5.42 14.63 -2.74
CA PRO A 139 4.84 15.85 -3.33
C PRO A 139 3.32 15.84 -3.47
N ILE A 140 2.75 14.67 -3.76
CA ILE A 140 1.31 14.50 -3.94
C ILE A 140 0.49 14.90 -2.70
N PHE A 141 1.02 14.75 -1.49
CA PHE A 141 0.29 15.15 -0.26
C PHE A 141 0.19 16.67 -0.16
N ASP A 142 1.28 17.38 -0.45
CA ASP A 142 1.30 18.85 -0.41
C ASP A 142 0.31 19.44 -1.44
N LEU A 143 0.16 18.78 -2.60
CA LEU A 143 -0.81 19.19 -3.63
C LEU A 143 -2.27 18.95 -3.20
N LEU A 144 -2.55 17.82 -2.55
CA LEU A 144 -3.88 17.51 -2.01
C LEU A 144 -4.28 18.52 -0.92
N ASP A 145 -3.36 18.84 0.00
CA ASP A 145 -3.62 19.80 1.08
C ASP A 145 -3.84 21.23 0.52
N ARG A 146 -3.07 21.63 -0.49
CA ARG A 146 -3.27 22.92 -1.19
C ARG A 146 -4.64 22.98 -1.86
N LYS A 147 -5.05 21.91 -2.55
CA LYS A 147 -6.36 21.81 -3.20
C LYS A 147 -7.49 21.94 -2.18
N GLU A 148 -7.40 21.20 -1.08
CA GLU A 148 -8.45 21.20 -0.05
C GLU A 148 -8.54 22.56 0.65
N THR A 149 -7.41 23.15 1.01
CA THR A 149 -7.36 24.50 1.60
C THR A 149 -7.99 25.54 0.66
N ALA A 150 -7.79 25.43 -0.65
CA ALA A 150 -8.40 26.34 -1.62
C ALA A 150 -9.92 26.14 -1.73
N LYS A 151 -10.41 24.90 -1.63
CA LYS A 151 -11.86 24.59 -1.56
C LYS A 151 -12.50 25.15 -0.31
N GLU A 152 -11.92 24.91 0.87
CA GLU A 152 -12.45 25.46 2.13
C GLU A 152 -12.54 26.99 2.10
N ARG A 153 -11.55 27.66 1.48
CA ARG A 153 -11.56 29.12 1.30
C ARG A 153 -12.63 29.57 0.32
N LEU A 154 -12.88 28.78 -0.73
CA LEU A 154 -13.95 29.04 -1.69
C LEU A 154 -15.33 28.92 -1.02
N ASP A 155 -15.55 27.87 -0.22
CA ASP A 155 -16.81 27.67 0.52
C ASP A 155 -17.07 28.83 1.50
N LYS A 156 -16.05 29.23 2.28
CA LYS A 156 -16.13 30.41 3.17
C LYS A 156 -16.43 31.69 2.39
N LEU A 157 -15.85 31.85 1.20
CA LEU A 157 -16.10 33.00 0.34
C LEU A 157 -17.55 33.03 -0.18
N GLU A 158 -18.13 31.86 -0.48
CA GLU A 158 -19.54 31.75 -0.85
C GLU A 158 -20.48 32.15 0.28
N ASP A 159 -20.16 31.76 1.52
CA ASP A 159 -20.95 32.14 2.69
C ASP A 159 -20.90 33.65 2.95
N LEU A 160 -19.71 34.27 2.87
CA LEU A 160 -19.55 35.73 2.96
C LEU A 160 -20.34 36.48 1.88
N ARG A 161 -20.46 35.90 0.67
CA ARG A 161 -21.29 36.46 -0.39
C ARG A 161 -22.78 36.37 -0.05
N LYS A 162 -23.25 35.24 0.47
CA LYS A 162 -24.66 35.05 0.88
C LYS A 162 -25.05 36.05 1.97
N GLU A 163 -24.13 36.30 2.90
CA GLU A 163 -24.28 37.30 3.98
C GLU A 163 -24.18 38.76 3.48
N LYS A 164 -23.81 38.97 2.20
CA LYS A 164 -23.52 40.29 1.62
C LYS A 164 -22.41 41.06 2.36
N SER A 165 -21.54 40.34 3.06
CA SER A 165 -20.41 40.86 3.84
C SER A 165 -19.24 41.34 2.96
N ILE A 166 -19.29 41.06 1.65
CA ILE A 166 -18.27 41.43 0.67
C ILE A 166 -18.88 42.01 -0.60
N SER A 167 -18.14 42.86 -1.30
CA SER A 167 -18.56 43.40 -2.60
C SER A 167 -18.56 42.31 -3.68
N GLN A 168 -19.46 42.42 -4.68
CA GLN A 168 -19.51 41.50 -5.82
C GLN A 168 -18.17 41.44 -6.57
N LYS A 169 -17.49 42.60 -6.73
CA LYS A 169 -16.18 42.68 -7.37
C LYS A 169 -15.10 41.94 -6.58
N THR A 170 -15.11 42.08 -5.25
CA THR A 170 -14.18 41.34 -4.37
C THR A 170 -14.43 39.84 -4.46
N TYR A 171 -15.70 39.43 -4.42
CA TYR A 171 -16.09 38.03 -4.56
C TYR A 171 -15.59 37.44 -5.88
N GLU A 172 -15.89 38.08 -7.02
CA GLU A 172 -15.50 37.59 -8.34
C GLU A 172 -13.98 37.41 -8.47
N LYS A 173 -13.20 38.37 -7.97
CA LYS A 173 -11.74 38.30 -7.96
C LYS A 173 -11.24 37.09 -7.16
N MET A 174 -11.64 36.98 -5.89
CA MET A 174 -11.17 35.90 -4.99
C MET A 174 -11.66 34.52 -5.45
N ASN A 175 -12.89 34.45 -5.94
CA ASN A 175 -13.48 33.22 -6.49
C ASN A 175 -12.69 32.73 -7.71
N ARG A 176 -12.27 33.64 -8.59
CA ARG A 176 -11.40 33.28 -9.71
C ARG A 176 -10.04 32.76 -9.23
N GLU A 177 -9.39 33.46 -8.31
CA GLU A 177 -8.08 33.05 -7.76
C GLU A 177 -8.14 31.66 -7.10
N TYR A 178 -9.16 31.37 -6.30
CA TYR A 178 -9.31 30.04 -5.69
C TYR A 178 -9.64 28.95 -6.71
N LYS A 179 -10.48 29.24 -7.71
CA LYS A 179 -10.76 28.27 -8.79
C LYS A 179 -9.53 27.98 -9.64
N GLU A 180 -8.74 29.00 -9.96
CA GLU A 180 -7.46 28.83 -10.67
C GLU A 180 -6.47 28.01 -9.83
N ALA A 181 -6.37 28.27 -8.52
CA ALA A 181 -5.52 27.49 -7.62
C ALA A 181 -5.95 26.01 -7.53
N ILE A 182 -7.26 25.74 -7.48
CA ILE A 182 -7.82 24.38 -7.51
C ILE A 182 -7.47 23.69 -8.83
N ALA A 183 -7.73 24.35 -9.96
CA ALA A 183 -7.47 23.79 -11.29
C ALA A 183 -5.97 23.48 -11.50
N ASN A 184 -5.08 24.38 -11.09
CA ASN A 184 -3.63 24.17 -11.16
C ASN A 184 -3.19 23.00 -10.26
N SER A 185 -3.74 22.91 -9.05
CA SER A 185 -3.45 21.78 -8.15
C SER A 185 -3.96 20.45 -8.74
N GLU A 186 -5.12 20.43 -9.40
CA GLU A 186 -5.67 19.25 -10.07
C GLU A 186 -4.83 18.79 -11.27
N GLU A 187 -4.32 19.73 -12.06
CA GLU A 187 -3.40 19.44 -13.15
C GLU A 187 -2.10 18.83 -12.63
N GLN A 188 -1.49 19.43 -11.61
CA GLN A 188 -0.28 18.91 -10.98
C GLN A 188 -0.51 17.53 -10.32
N ILE A 189 -1.65 17.32 -9.66
CA ILE A 189 -2.04 16.01 -9.12
C ILE A 189 -2.11 14.97 -10.24
N THR A 190 -2.70 15.33 -11.38
CA THR A 190 -2.80 14.41 -12.52
C THR A 190 -1.42 14.03 -13.06
N GLN A 191 -0.52 15.00 -13.19
CA GLN A 191 0.87 14.75 -13.61
C GLN A 191 1.60 13.87 -12.60
N GLU A 192 1.48 14.14 -11.30
CA GLU A 192 2.09 13.33 -10.24
C GLU A 192 1.51 11.91 -10.19
N ILE A 193 0.20 11.71 -10.46
CA ILE A 193 -0.38 10.37 -10.58
C ILE A 193 0.31 9.58 -11.70
N VAL A 194 0.51 10.19 -12.87
CA VAL A 194 1.20 9.54 -14.00
C VAL A 194 2.63 9.14 -13.60
N LYS A 195 3.37 10.05 -12.95
CA LYS A 195 4.72 9.73 -12.43
C LYS A 195 4.68 8.59 -11.41
N MET A 196 3.74 8.62 -10.47
CA MET A 196 3.57 7.56 -9.47
C MET A 196 3.21 6.20 -10.11
N GLU A 197 2.45 6.18 -11.21
CA GLU A 197 2.19 4.94 -11.95
C GLU A 197 3.43 4.40 -12.64
N TYR A 198 4.22 5.28 -13.26
CA TYR A 198 5.52 4.91 -13.84
C TYR A 198 6.48 4.37 -12.77
N TRP A 199 6.60 5.07 -11.63
CA TRP A 199 7.42 4.63 -10.50
C TRP A 199 6.95 3.29 -9.94
N LYS A 200 5.64 3.04 -9.86
CA LYS A 200 5.11 1.76 -9.42
C LYS A 200 5.60 0.62 -10.33
N ASP A 201 5.61 0.83 -11.65
CA ASP A 201 6.07 -0.18 -12.59
C ASP A 201 7.60 -0.37 -12.53
N GLN A 202 8.38 0.72 -12.35
CA GLN A 202 9.82 0.63 -12.08
C GLN A 202 10.12 -0.15 -10.79
N LEU A 203 9.44 0.18 -9.69
CA LEU A 203 9.61 -0.51 -8.41
C LEU A 203 9.31 -2.01 -8.52
N ILE A 204 8.28 -2.39 -9.28
CA ILE A 204 7.94 -3.81 -9.51
C ILE A 204 9.06 -4.52 -10.28
N LYS A 205 9.64 -3.86 -11.28
CA LYS A 205 10.74 -4.41 -12.07
C LYS A 205 11.99 -4.62 -11.21
N GLU A 206 12.41 -3.61 -10.45
CA GLU A 206 13.57 -3.70 -9.57
C GLU A 206 13.38 -4.73 -8.45
N LEU A 207 12.16 -4.84 -7.90
CA LEU A 207 11.83 -5.89 -6.94
C LEU A 207 12.01 -7.29 -7.55
N GLN A 208 11.64 -7.48 -8.82
CA GLN A 208 11.86 -8.75 -9.51
C GLN A 208 13.36 -9.03 -9.67
N GLU A 209 14.15 -8.05 -10.12
CA GLU A 209 15.62 -8.19 -10.26
C GLU A 209 16.30 -8.56 -8.94
N LYS A 210 15.83 -8.00 -7.81
CA LYS A 210 16.32 -8.37 -6.48
C LYS A 210 15.96 -9.81 -6.09
N ARG A 211 14.76 -10.27 -6.43
CA ARG A 211 14.36 -11.68 -6.22
C ARG A 211 15.19 -12.64 -7.06
N ASP A 212 15.44 -12.31 -8.31
CA ASP A 212 16.29 -13.10 -9.20
C ASP A 212 17.75 -13.14 -8.69
N THR A 213 18.22 -12.05 -8.09
CA THR A 213 19.52 -11.99 -7.40
C THR A 213 19.55 -12.92 -6.19
N LEU A 214 18.47 -12.96 -5.38
CA LEU A 214 18.36 -13.86 -4.23
C LEU A 214 18.39 -15.34 -4.65
N GLU A 215 17.73 -15.67 -5.76
CA GLU A 215 17.79 -17.01 -6.35
C GLU A 215 19.21 -17.34 -6.83
N THR A 216 19.88 -16.39 -7.48
CA THR A 216 21.28 -16.53 -7.91
C THR A 216 22.22 -16.77 -6.73
N LEU A 217 22.04 -16.06 -5.61
CA LEU A 217 22.82 -16.27 -4.38
C LEU A 217 22.64 -17.69 -3.83
N PHE A 218 21.41 -18.22 -3.86
CA PHE A 218 21.14 -19.59 -3.44
C PHE A 218 21.84 -20.61 -4.36
N VAL A 219 21.83 -20.38 -5.67
CA VAL A 219 22.56 -21.23 -6.63
C VAL A 219 24.06 -21.20 -6.35
N ARG A 220 24.66 -20.02 -6.18
CA ARG A 220 26.09 -19.85 -5.86
C ARG A 220 26.51 -20.53 -4.55
N LYS A 221 25.68 -20.45 -3.51
CA LYS A 221 25.89 -21.24 -2.28
C LYS A 221 25.89 -22.74 -2.59
N SER A 222 24.91 -23.19 -3.37
CA SER A 222 24.70 -24.60 -3.69
C SER A 222 25.80 -25.18 -4.57
N THR A 223 26.43 -24.37 -5.43
CA THR A 223 27.59 -24.77 -6.26
C THR A 223 28.92 -24.68 -5.51
N GLY A 224 28.93 -24.17 -4.27
CA GLY A 224 30.13 -23.99 -3.47
C GLY A 224 30.97 -22.75 -3.85
N GLU A 225 30.40 -21.83 -4.64
CA GLU A 225 31.03 -20.55 -5.00
C GLU A 225 30.99 -19.52 -3.86
N LEU A 226 30.11 -19.72 -2.88
CA LEU A 226 29.96 -18.88 -1.69
C LEU A 226 30.07 -19.72 -0.42
N THR A 227 30.71 -19.16 0.60
CA THR A 227 30.68 -19.75 1.95
C THR A 227 29.29 -19.59 2.58
N GLU A 228 29.02 -20.38 3.63
CA GLU A 228 27.74 -20.27 4.35
C GLU A 228 27.59 -18.93 5.07
N GLU A 229 28.69 -18.35 5.57
CA GLU A 229 28.70 -17.04 6.23
C GLU A 229 28.39 -15.92 5.24
N GLU A 230 29.07 -15.88 4.08
CA GLU A 230 28.82 -14.89 3.03
C GLU A 230 27.39 -14.97 2.51
N TYR A 231 26.89 -16.18 2.23
CA TYR A 231 25.51 -16.38 1.79
C TYR A 231 24.51 -15.86 2.83
N ASN A 232 24.71 -16.15 4.11
CA ASN A 232 23.76 -15.74 5.15
C ASN A 232 23.73 -14.22 5.32
N SER A 233 24.89 -13.55 5.27
CA SER A 233 24.97 -12.08 5.33
C SER A 233 24.29 -11.43 4.13
N GLU A 234 24.67 -11.78 2.90
CA GLU A 234 24.10 -11.18 1.69
C GLU A 234 22.60 -11.47 1.54
N LYS A 235 22.17 -12.67 1.95
CA LYS A 235 20.76 -13.04 1.99
C LYS A 235 19.98 -12.17 2.96
N GLU A 236 20.50 -11.91 4.16
CA GLU A 236 19.82 -11.11 5.17
C GLU A 236 19.58 -9.68 4.65
N ASP A 237 20.62 -9.04 4.14
CA ASP A 237 20.56 -7.70 3.56
C ASP A 237 19.56 -7.64 2.40
N LEU A 238 19.69 -8.55 1.43
CA LEU A 238 18.82 -8.58 0.25
C LEU A 238 17.36 -8.91 0.61
N THR A 239 17.14 -9.74 1.63
CA THR A 239 15.78 -10.04 2.13
C THR A 239 15.16 -8.82 2.82
N GLU A 240 15.95 -8.06 3.59
CA GLU A 240 15.46 -6.81 4.17
C GLU A 240 15.15 -5.78 3.08
N GLU A 241 16.01 -5.65 2.06
CA GLU A 241 15.73 -4.80 0.90
C GLU A 241 14.45 -5.24 0.20
N ILE A 242 14.25 -6.52 -0.10
CA ILE A 242 13.02 -7.00 -0.75
C ILE A 242 11.76 -6.59 0.03
N LYS A 243 11.77 -6.72 1.37
CA LYS A 243 10.67 -6.23 2.23
C LYS A 243 10.48 -4.70 2.10
N ASN A 244 11.58 -3.97 1.94
CA ASN A 244 11.74 -2.58 1.50
C ASN A 244 10.76 -2.19 0.41
N TRP A 245 11.04 -2.81 -0.72
CA TRP A 245 10.44 -2.54 -2.00
C TRP A 245 8.99 -3.02 -2.01
N GLU A 246 8.69 -4.18 -1.42
CA GLU A 246 7.32 -4.67 -1.26
C GLU A 246 6.45 -3.68 -0.48
N ALA A 247 6.96 -3.15 0.64
CA ALA A 247 6.24 -2.18 1.46
C ALA A 247 6.02 -0.85 0.69
N ALA A 248 7.04 -0.37 -0.03
CA ALA A 248 6.94 0.85 -0.84
C ALA A 248 5.89 0.70 -1.97
N ILE A 249 5.91 -0.42 -2.69
CA ILE A 249 4.97 -0.72 -3.77
C ILE A 249 3.53 -0.78 -3.24
N GLU A 250 3.31 -1.47 -2.12
CA GLU A 250 1.97 -1.59 -1.54
C GLU A 250 1.43 -0.24 -1.05
N GLU A 251 2.27 0.62 -0.49
CA GLU A 251 1.85 1.95 -0.09
C GLU A 251 1.57 2.83 -1.32
N LEU A 252 2.42 2.79 -2.34
CA LEU A 252 2.20 3.52 -3.59
C LEU A 252 0.90 3.11 -4.28
N LYS A 253 0.61 1.80 -4.36
CA LYS A 253 -0.67 1.29 -4.88
C LYS A 253 -1.87 1.80 -4.08
N LYS A 254 -1.77 1.84 -2.75
CA LYS A 254 -2.84 2.35 -1.88
C LYS A 254 -3.08 3.84 -2.11
N LEU A 255 -2.01 4.63 -2.25
CA LEU A 255 -2.11 6.05 -2.55
C LEU A 255 -2.78 6.28 -3.89
N LEU A 256 -2.33 5.60 -4.95
CA LEU A 256 -2.95 5.68 -6.28
C LEU A 256 -4.45 5.33 -6.26
N ARG A 257 -4.87 4.33 -5.47
CA ARG A 257 -6.29 3.97 -5.31
C ARG A 257 -7.13 4.96 -4.53
N LYS A 258 -6.53 5.77 -3.65
CA LYS A 258 -7.25 6.77 -2.85
C LYS A 258 -7.45 8.07 -3.62
N ILE A 259 -6.54 8.37 -4.54
CA ILE A 259 -6.52 9.63 -5.28
C ILE A 259 -7.35 9.52 -6.57
N LYS A 260 -7.40 8.33 -7.19
CA LYS A 260 -8.32 8.00 -8.28
C LYS A 260 -9.73 7.76 -7.76
#